data_AF-A0A7S2SEL6-F1
#
_entry.id   AF-A0A7S2SEL6-F1
#
_cell.length_a   1.000
_cell.length_b   1.000
_cell.length_c   1.000
_cell.angle_alpha   90.00
_cell.angle_beta   90.00
_cell.angle_gamma   90.00
#
_symmetry.space_group_name_H-M   'P 1'
#
loop_
_entity.id
_entity.type
_entity.pdbx_description
1 polymer ?
#
loop_
_entity_poly.entity_id
_entity_poly.type
_entity_poly.pdbx_seq_one_letter_code
_entity_poly.pdbx_strand_id
1 'polypeptide(L)'
;QGEPGGMGAGGAPRPVVVLVAASCLATLAGCIFGGSSKFIRLTPEPGCSTSWVDLADATATPLCCPVQGGGALLCQSLSLRAVGLLTTIAGAWVVPLVPVLVSLISWRERQAALHRLGHYIVLLAFRTFVLYAIVDRAEALLQPPETSACPYAHLRRSGLCKENWDGADHITLFVVHHLAVAVFEAHAVLVQRTSPSVLQAASLALSALTGCLACLGIAQTTAFFHSLSESLFGLLLGLGGVLVWEKLVIRRQQLTPTA
;
A
#
# COMPACT_ATOMS: atom_id res chain seq x y z
N GLN A 1 -3.33 -47.87 26.04
CA GLN A 1 -2.50 -46.67 25.86
C GLN A 1 -2.81 -46.14 24.48
N GLY A 2 -3.78 -45.23 24.40
CA GLY A 2 -4.18 -44.59 23.15
C GLY A 2 -3.53 -43.22 23.09
N GLU A 3 -2.78 -42.96 22.02
CA GLU A 3 -2.36 -41.61 21.69
C GLU A 3 -3.62 -40.76 21.48
N PRO A 4 -3.78 -39.62 22.19
CA PRO A 4 -4.82 -38.68 21.83
C PRO A 4 -4.44 -38.09 20.48
N GLY A 5 -5.15 -38.54 19.44
CA GLY A 5 -5.13 -37.93 18.12
C GLY A 5 -5.38 -36.44 18.26
N GLY A 6 -4.30 -35.66 18.08
CA GLY A 6 -4.37 -34.22 18.06
C GLY A 6 -5.24 -33.80 16.90
N MET A 7 -6.48 -33.41 17.20
CA MET A 7 -7.27 -32.55 16.32
C MET A 7 -6.35 -31.40 15.93
N GLY A 8 -6.03 -31.32 14.63
CA GLY A 8 -5.22 -30.25 14.07
C GLY A 8 -5.82 -28.91 14.47
N ALA A 9 -5.17 -28.24 15.41
CA ALA A 9 -5.46 -26.86 15.71
C ALA A 9 -5.31 -26.11 14.39
N GLY A 10 -6.42 -25.59 13.85
CA GLY A 10 -6.43 -24.71 12.68
C GLY A 10 -5.57 -23.50 13.00
N GLY A 11 -4.27 -23.60 12.73
CA GLY A 11 -3.30 -22.56 13.01
C GLY A 11 -3.67 -21.34 12.21
N ALA A 12 -3.66 -20.17 12.86
CA ALA A 12 -3.86 -18.91 12.16
C ALA A 12 -2.92 -18.86 10.92
N PRO A 13 -3.44 -18.45 9.74
CA PRO A 13 -2.62 -18.40 8.54
C PRO A 13 -1.42 -17.50 8.77
N ARG A 14 -0.26 -17.90 8.23
CA ARG A 14 0.97 -17.10 8.35
C ARG A 14 0.71 -15.70 7.78
N PRO A 15 1.15 -14.63 8.46
CA PRO A 15 0.83 -13.25 8.07
C PRO A 15 1.25 -12.94 6.63
N VAL A 16 2.37 -13.51 6.17
CA VAL A 16 2.83 -13.38 4.78
C VAL A 16 1.82 -13.94 3.77
N VAL A 17 1.15 -15.05 4.07
CA VAL A 17 0.16 -15.65 3.16
C VAL A 17 -1.05 -14.72 3.04
N VAL A 18 -1.50 -14.15 4.16
CA VAL A 18 -2.59 -13.17 4.17
C VAL A 18 -2.20 -11.91 3.39
N LEU A 19 -0.99 -11.40 3.59
CA LEU A 19 -0.46 -10.23 2.87
C LEU A 19 -0.44 -10.47 1.36
N VAL A 20 0.11 -11.60 0.91
CA VAL A 20 0.17 -11.96 -0.52
C VAL A 20 -1.24 -12.06 -1.09
N ALA A 21 -2.12 -12.83 -0.44
CA ALA A 21 -3.49 -13.02 -0.91
C ALA A 21 -4.26 -11.69 -1.00
N ALA A 22 -4.21 -10.87 0.05
CA ALA A 22 -4.89 -9.58 0.08
C ALA A 22 -4.38 -8.63 -1.01
N SER A 23 -3.05 -8.56 -1.20
CA SER A 23 -2.46 -7.70 -2.23
C SER A 23 -2.84 -8.16 -3.64
N CYS A 24 -2.75 -9.47 -3.92
CA CYS A 24 -3.13 -10.02 -5.23
C CYS A 24 -4.63 -9.83 -5.53
N LEU A 25 -5.50 -10.05 -4.54
CA LEU A 25 -6.94 -9.84 -4.70
C LEU A 25 -7.27 -8.37 -4.94
N ALA A 26 -6.61 -7.45 -4.24
CA ALA A 26 -6.77 -6.01 -4.46
C ALA A 26 -6.34 -5.58 -5.87
N THR A 27 -5.17 -6.04 -6.33
CA THR A 27 -4.70 -5.78 -7.70
C THR A 27 -5.66 -6.36 -8.74
N LEU A 28 -6.13 -7.60 -8.56
CA LEU A 28 -7.11 -8.23 -9.45
C LEU A 28 -8.42 -7.45 -9.50
N ALA A 29 -8.93 -7.02 -8.34
CA ALA A 29 -10.11 -6.17 -8.28
C ALA A 29 -9.91 -4.88 -9.09
N GLY A 30 -8.77 -4.21 -8.93
CA GLY A 30 -8.44 -3.02 -9.73
C GLY A 30 -8.44 -3.29 -11.23
N CYS A 31 -7.88 -4.42 -11.67
CA CYS A 31 -7.89 -4.83 -13.08
C CYS A 31 -9.32 -5.02 -13.62
N ILE A 32 -10.19 -5.64 -12.83
CA ILE A 32 -11.59 -5.91 -13.21
C ILE A 32 -12.40 -4.61 -13.30
N PHE A 33 -12.24 -3.69 -12.35
CA PHE A 33 -13.08 -2.49 -12.26
C PHE A 33 -12.60 -1.32 -13.14
N GLY A 34 -11.31 -1.23 -13.45
CA GLY A 34 -10.75 -0.10 -14.21
C GLY A 34 -10.01 -0.47 -15.49
N GLY A 35 -9.88 -1.76 -15.82
CA GLY A 35 -9.17 -2.20 -17.03
C GLY A 35 -7.66 -1.91 -17.03
N SER A 36 -7.10 -1.42 -15.91
CA SER A 36 -5.73 -0.88 -15.83
C SER A 36 -5.48 0.33 -16.74
N SER A 37 -6.48 1.20 -16.88
CA SER A 37 -6.32 2.50 -17.56
C SER A 37 -5.33 3.39 -16.81
N LYS A 38 -4.55 4.17 -17.55
CA LYS A 38 -3.54 5.07 -16.99
C LYS A 38 -3.98 6.52 -17.19
N PHE A 39 -4.50 7.12 -16.12
CA PHE A 39 -4.92 8.52 -16.11
C PHE A 39 -3.83 9.43 -15.57
N ILE A 40 -3.55 10.52 -16.29
CA ILE A 40 -2.56 11.53 -15.87
C ILE A 40 -3.29 12.78 -15.40
N ARG A 41 -2.84 13.32 -14.26
CA ARG A 41 -3.35 14.59 -13.75
C ARG A 41 -2.86 15.77 -14.59
N LEU A 42 -3.79 16.63 -14.98
CA LEU A 42 -3.54 17.87 -15.69
C LEU A 42 -3.77 19.08 -14.79
N THR A 43 -3.36 20.25 -15.26
CA THR A 43 -3.70 21.52 -14.62
C THR A 43 -5.23 21.70 -14.65
N PRO A 44 -5.88 22.01 -13.52
CA PRO A 44 -7.34 22.13 -13.47
C PRO A 44 -7.84 23.24 -14.37
N GLU A 45 -8.87 22.96 -15.16
CA GLU A 45 -9.59 23.98 -15.92
C GLU A 45 -10.60 24.74 -15.03
N PRO A 46 -11.03 25.96 -15.41
CA PRO A 46 -12.02 26.72 -14.65
C PRO A 46 -13.30 25.90 -14.39
N GLY A 47 -13.66 25.71 -13.12
CA GLY A 47 -14.82 24.91 -12.71
C GLY A 47 -14.52 23.44 -12.40
N CYS A 48 -13.29 22.97 -12.63
CA CYS A 48 -12.82 21.61 -12.29
C CYS A 48 -11.97 21.63 -11.02
N SER A 49 -12.20 20.67 -10.12
CA SER A 49 -11.33 20.46 -8.95
C SER A 49 -10.01 19.81 -9.39
N THR A 50 -10.13 18.79 -10.25
CA THR A 50 -9.01 18.12 -10.89
C THR A 50 -9.39 17.75 -12.32
N SER A 51 -8.41 17.79 -13.23
CA SER A 51 -8.57 17.37 -14.62
C SER A 51 -7.64 16.21 -14.90
N TRP A 52 -8.08 15.24 -15.70
CA TRP A 52 -7.37 14.01 -16.00
C TRP A 52 -7.46 13.67 -17.49
N VAL A 53 -6.44 13.03 -18.04
CA VAL A 53 -6.47 12.49 -19.41
C VAL A 53 -6.14 11.01 -19.39
N ASP A 54 -6.88 10.21 -20.15
CA ASP A 54 -6.55 8.80 -20.37
C ASP A 54 -5.42 8.70 -21.39
N LEU A 55 -4.35 8.00 -21.06
CA LEU A 55 -3.25 7.77 -21.98
C LEU A 55 -3.62 6.88 -23.17
N ALA A 56 -4.63 6.01 -23.04
CA ALA A 56 -5.08 5.16 -24.14
C ALA A 56 -5.71 5.98 -25.28
N ASP A 57 -6.29 7.13 -24.96
CA ASP A 57 -6.81 8.11 -25.93
C ASP A 57 -6.40 9.53 -25.51
N ALA A 58 -5.09 9.79 -25.62
CA ALA A 58 -4.49 11.07 -25.25
C ALA A 58 -4.95 12.27 -26.12
N THR A 59 -5.72 12.00 -27.18
CA THR A 59 -6.38 13.01 -28.02
C THR A 59 -7.79 13.36 -27.55
N ALA A 60 -8.35 12.60 -26.61
CA ALA A 60 -9.66 12.85 -26.05
C ALA A 60 -9.68 14.10 -25.17
N THR A 61 -10.86 14.70 -25.06
CA THR A 61 -11.12 15.82 -24.15
C THR A 61 -10.81 15.41 -22.71
N PRO A 62 -10.03 16.21 -21.95
CA PRO A 62 -9.75 15.94 -20.55
C PRO A 62 -11.01 15.72 -19.72
N LEU A 63 -10.97 14.70 -18.85
CA LEU A 63 -12.00 14.43 -17.86
C LEU A 63 -11.92 15.45 -16.72
N CYS A 64 -12.97 16.23 -16.54
CA CYS A 64 -13.14 17.15 -15.43
C CYS A 64 -13.82 16.45 -14.23
N CYS A 65 -13.17 16.45 -13.07
CA CYS A 65 -13.78 15.97 -11.82
C CYS A 65 -14.33 17.15 -11.00
N PRO A 66 -15.66 17.21 -10.76
CA PRO A 66 -16.30 18.31 -10.05
C PRO A 66 -16.02 18.27 -8.54
N VAL A 67 -16.11 19.44 -7.89
CA VAL A 67 -15.82 19.63 -6.45
C VAL A 67 -16.77 18.83 -5.55
N GLN A 68 -18.02 18.62 -5.96
CA GLN A 68 -19.06 18.00 -5.12
C GLN A 68 -19.10 16.46 -5.19
N GLY A 69 -18.20 15.83 -5.94
CA GLY A 69 -18.23 14.38 -6.16
C GLY A 69 -19.38 13.99 -7.09
N GLY A 70 -19.07 13.17 -8.09
CA GLY A 70 -19.98 12.83 -9.18
C GLY A 70 -19.21 12.69 -10.49
N GLY A 71 -19.82 12.05 -11.49
CA GLY A 71 -19.19 11.76 -12.78
C GLY A 71 -18.50 10.39 -12.84
N ALA A 72 -17.50 10.28 -13.71
CA ALA A 72 -16.80 9.04 -14.03
C ALA A 72 -16.20 8.34 -12.79
N LEU A 73 -16.01 7.02 -12.90
CA LEU A 73 -15.54 6.16 -11.80
C LEU A 73 -14.22 6.66 -11.18
N LEU A 74 -13.34 7.25 -11.99
CA LEU A 74 -12.12 7.91 -11.54
C LEU A 74 -12.41 9.01 -10.50
N CYS A 75 -13.34 9.92 -10.80
CA CYS A 75 -13.67 11.05 -9.91
C CYS A 75 -14.27 10.58 -8.59
N GLN A 76 -15.04 9.49 -8.62
CA GLN A 76 -15.57 8.87 -7.40
C GLN A 76 -14.42 8.24 -6.59
N SER A 77 -13.49 7.55 -7.23
CA SER A 77 -12.33 6.94 -6.57
C SER A 77 -11.42 7.97 -5.90
N LEU A 78 -11.22 9.12 -6.55
CA LEU A 78 -10.42 10.25 -6.04
C LEU A 78 -11.09 10.98 -4.86
N SER A 79 -12.41 10.89 -4.74
CA SER A 79 -13.16 11.59 -3.68
C SER A 79 -13.01 10.93 -2.31
N LEU A 80 -12.46 9.70 -2.25
CA LEU A 80 -12.08 9.02 -1.02
C LEU A 80 -10.84 9.65 -0.38
N ARG A 81 -11.07 10.74 0.37
CA ARG A 81 -10.04 11.47 1.14
C ARG A 81 -9.20 10.56 2.03
N ALA A 82 -9.77 9.47 2.53
CA ALA A 82 -9.07 8.51 3.38
C ALA A 82 -7.89 7.83 2.66
N VAL A 83 -8.05 7.44 1.39
CA VAL A 83 -6.95 6.85 0.59
C VAL A 83 -5.90 7.91 0.27
N GLY A 84 -6.35 9.13 -0.07
CA GLY A 84 -5.45 10.26 -0.29
C GLY A 84 -4.62 10.63 0.95
N LEU A 85 -5.17 10.46 2.15
CA LEU A 85 -4.42 10.66 3.39
C LEU A 85 -3.26 9.65 3.50
N LEU A 86 -3.48 8.38 3.16
CA LEU A 86 -2.46 7.32 3.25
C LEU A 86 -1.24 7.55 2.36
N THR A 87 -1.39 8.34 1.28
CA THR A 87 -0.30 8.68 0.36
C THR A 87 0.43 9.97 0.73
N THR A 88 -0.09 10.76 1.66
CA THR A 88 0.66 11.92 2.22
C THR A 88 1.85 11.44 3.04
N ILE A 89 2.92 12.24 3.11
CA ILE A 89 4.10 11.90 3.94
C ILE A 89 3.68 11.63 5.39
N ALA A 90 2.87 12.51 5.98
CA ALA A 90 2.39 12.33 7.35
C ALA A 90 1.53 11.06 7.50
N GLY A 91 0.60 10.82 6.59
CA GLY A 91 -0.27 9.65 6.64
C GLY A 91 0.48 8.34 6.43
N ALA A 92 1.42 8.30 5.49
CA ALA A 92 2.29 7.16 5.23
C ALA A 92 3.06 6.74 6.49
N TRP A 93 3.57 7.69 7.26
CA TRP A 93 4.39 7.38 8.45
C TRP A 93 3.58 7.16 9.73
N VAL A 94 2.46 7.86 9.91
CA VAL A 94 1.70 7.83 11.17
C VAL A 94 0.63 6.76 11.16
N VAL A 95 -0.21 6.72 10.13
CA VAL A 95 -1.40 5.84 10.08
C VAL A 95 -1.07 4.36 10.31
N PRO A 96 -0.06 3.76 9.65
CA PRO A 96 0.19 2.33 9.85
C PRO A 96 0.69 1.98 11.24
N LEU A 97 1.23 2.95 11.99
CA LEU A 97 1.72 2.75 13.35
C LEU A 97 0.62 2.89 14.41
N VAL A 98 -0.52 3.50 14.08
CA VAL A 98 -1.62 3.73 15.03
C VAL A 98 -2.05 2.45 15.77
N PRO A 99 -2.23 1.29 15.12
CA PRO A 99 -2.62 0.06 15.82
C PRO A 99 -1.63 -0.37 16.91
N VAL A 100 -0.32 -0.34 16.62
CA VAL A 100 0.71 -0.72 17.61
C VAL A 100 0.85 0.34 18.72
N LEU A 101 0.61 1.62 18.41
CA LEU A 101 0.59 2.68 19.41
C LEU A 101 -0.54 2.48 20.44
N VAL A 102 -1.69 1.96 20.02
CA VAL A 102 -2.77 1.57 20.96
C VAL A 102 -2.31 0.44 21.88
N SER A 103 -1.61 -0.57 21.34
CA SER A 103 -1.05 -1.67 22.14
C SER A 103 0.01 -1.21 23.15
N LEU A 104 0.72 -0.10 22.91
CA LEU A 104 1.69 0.47 23.87
C LEU A 104 1.06 1.02 25.15
N ILE A 105 -0.22 1.40 25.08
CA ILE A 105 -0.99 1.90 26.24
C ILE A 105 -1.12 0.77 27.28
N SER A 106 -1.20 -0.48 26.83
CA SER A 106 -1.22 -1.66 27.71
C SER A 106 0.13 -1.87 28.37
N TRP A 107 0.18 -1.72 29.70
CA TRP A 107 1.40 -1.98 30.48
C TRP A 107 1.93 -3.42 30.27
N ARG A 108 1.01 -4.40 30.16
CA ARG A 108 1.35 -5.82 30.00
C ARG A 108 2.03 -6.13 28.66
N GLU A 109 1.68 -5.38 27.61
CA GLU A 109 2.15 -5.64 26.24
C GLU A 109 3.26 -4.68 25.81
N ARG A 110 3.57 -3.66 26.62
CA ARG A 110 4.41 -2.53 26.25
C ARG A 110 5.76 -2.94 25.64
N GLN A 111 6.48 -3.87 26.27
CA GLN A 111 7.80 -4.28 25.77
C GLN A 111 7.70 -4.99 24.42
N ALA A 112 6.73 -5.89 24.26
CA ALA A 112 6.49 -6.57 22.99
C ALA A 112 6.03 -5.58 21.91
N ALA A 113 5.17 -4.63 22.25
CA ALA A 113 4.70 -3.58 21.34
C ALA A 113 5.80 -2.60 20.95
N LEU A 114 6.72 -2.22 21.85
CA LEU A 114 7.89 -1.39 21.54
C LEU A 114 8.81 -2.10 20.54
N HIS A 115 9.04 -3.39 20.75
CA HIS A 115 9.83 -4.18 19.84
C HIS A 115 9.19 -4.22 18.45
N ARG A 116 7.88 -4.52 18.35
CA ARG A 116 7.15 -4.50 17.07
C ARG A 116 7.17 -3.11 16.41
N LEU A 117 6.97 -2.04 17.18
CA LEU A 117 7.05 -0.67 16.69
C LEU A 117 8.42 -0.39 16.05
N GLY A 118 9.51 -0.80 16.70
CA GLY A 118 10.86 -0.68 16.13
C GLY A 118 10.99 -1.40 14.78
N HIS A 119 10.42 -2.60 14.65
CA HIS A 119 10.42 -3.34 13.38
C HIS A 119 9.65 -2.61 12.28
N TYR A 120 8.48 -2.07 12.61
CA TYR A 120 7.68 -1.34 11.64
C TYR A 120 8.41 -0.07 11.20
N ILE A 121 8.97 0.72 12.13
CA ILE A 121 9.74 1.92 11.79
C ILE A 121 10.89 1.60 10.82
N VAL A 122 11.64 0.52 11.07
CA VAL A 122 12.74 0.15 10.18
C VAL A 122 12.23 -0.38 8.84
N LEU A 123 11.12 -1.12 8.79
CA LEU A 123 10.48 -1.53 7.53
C LEU A 123 10.02 -0.31 6.70
N LEU A 124 9.42 0.68 7.35
CA LEU A 124 8.99 1.93 6.72
C LEU A 124 10.19 2.71 6.18
N ALA A 125 11.26 2.82 6.97
CA ALA A 125 12.52 3.43 6.53
C ALA A 125 13.14 2.67 5.35
N PHE A 126 13.15 1.33 5.39
CA PHE A 126 13.66 0.50 4.30
C PHE A 126 12.94 0.77 2.97
N ARG A 127 11.60 0.85 2.95
CA ARG A 127 10.89 1.26 1.72
C ARG A 127 11.26 2.67 1.31
N THR A 128 11.28 3.61 2.25
CA THR A 128 11.51 5.03 1.95
C THR A 128 12.89 5.29 1.35
N PHE A 129 13.93 4.61 1.83
CA PHE A 129 15.30 4.87 1.39
C PHE A 129 15.80 3.86 0.36
N VAL A 130 15.49 2.57 0.53
CA VAL A 130 16.04 1.52 -0.33
C VAL A 130 15.12 1.25 -1.51
N LEU A 131 13.84 0.93 -1.25
CA LEU A 131 12.93 0.60 -2.35
C LEU A 131 12.68 1.82 -3.23
N TYR A 132 12.53 3.01 -2.64
CA TYR A 132 12.36 4.25 -3.41
C TYR A 132 13.57 4.52 -4.32
N ALA A 133 14.79 4.37 -3.82
CA ALA A 133 16.00 4.54 -4.65
C ALA A 133 16.12 3.47 -5.75
N ILE A 134 15.58 2.27 -5.55
CA ILE A 134 15.53 1.23 -6.58
C ILE A 134 14.49 1.60 -7.65
N VAL A 135 13.30 2.06 -7.24
CA VAL A 135 12.23 2.49 -8.16
C VAL A 135 12.73 3.65 -9.02
N ASP A 136 13.29 4.68 -8.42
CA ASP A 136 13.81 5.87 -9.12
C ASP A 136 14.89 5.51 -10.15
N ARG A 137 15.81 4.60 -9.79
CA ARG A 137 16.81 4.09 -10.74
C ARG A 137 16.18 3.26 -11.86
N ALA A 138 15.20 2.41 -11.55
CA ALA A 138 14.52 1.61 -12.55
C ALA A 138 13.75 2.50 -13.54
N GLU A 139 13.06 3.52 -13.04
CA GLU A 139 12.38 4.53 -13.87
C GLU A 139 13.35 5.26 -14.78
N ALA A 140 14.48 5.73 -14.25
CA ALA A 140 15.51 6.39 -15.05
C ALA A 140 16.09 5.50 -16.17
N LEU A 141 16.13 4.18 -15.98
CA LEU A 141 16.62 3.22 -16.97
C LEU A 141 15.56 2.78 -17.99
N LEU A 142 14.30 2.70 -17.56
CA LEU A 142 13.20 2.18 -18.37
C LEU A 142 12.45 3.30 -19.12
N GLN A 143 12.61 4.56 -18.73
CA GLN A 143 12.04 5.68 -19.47
C GLN A 143 12.72 5.83 -20.83
N PRO A 144 11.99 5.66 -21.95
CA PRO A 144 12.55 5.95 -23.26
C PRO A 144 12.81 7.46 -23.41
N PRO A 145 13.64 7.88 -24.39
CA PRO A 145 13.87 9.28 -24.70
C PRO A 145 12.55 10.00 -24.98
N GLU A 146 12.45 11.26 -24.57
CA GLU A 146 11.26 12.06 -24.83
C GLU A 146 10.96 12.12 -26.33
N THR A 147 9.74 11.77 -26.70
CA THR A 147 9.27 11.98 -28.07
C THR A 147 8.86 13.44 -28.22
N SER A 148 9.19 14.04 -29.37
CA SER A 148 8.87 15.44 -29.68
C SER A 148 7.38 15.72 -29.88
N ALA A 149 6.52 14.70 -29.80
CA ALA A 149 5.07 14.80 -29.98
C ALA A 149 4.35 14.48 -28.66
N CYS A 150 4.21 15.50 -27.79
CA CYS A 150 3.49 15.43 -26.52
C CYS A 150 2.19 16.24 -26.62
N PRO A 151 1.05 15.61 -27.02
CA PRO A 151 -0.18 16.33 -27.36
C PRO A 151 -0.77 17.16 -26.20
N TYR A 152 -0.47 16.78 -24.94
CA TYR A 152 -0.97 17.45 -23.73
C TYR A 152 0.14 18.16 -22.92
N ALA A 153 1.32 18.43 -23.50
CA ALA A 153 2.43 19.15 -22.84
C ALA A 153 1.96 20.47 -22.20
N HIS A 154 1.14 21.23 -22.94
CA HIS A 154 0.64 22.54 -22.55
C HIS A 154 -0.27 22.51 -21.29
N LEU A 155 -0.80 21.34 -20.93
CA LEU A 155 -1.67 21.15 -19.76
C LEU A 155 -0.87 20.67 -18.53
N ARG A 156 0.42 20.35 -18.70
CA ARG A 156 1.31 19.84 -17.67
C ARG A 156 2.17 20.95 -17.08
N ARG A 157 2.37 20.94 -15.76
CA ARG A 157 3.27 21.90 -15.09
C ARG A 157 4.72 21.76 -15.53
N SER A 158 5.16 20.54 -15.84
CA SER A 158 6.52 20.29 -16.31
C SER A 158 6.73 20.65 -17.78
N GLY A 159 5.65 20.76 -18.58
CA GLY A 159 5.74 20.84 -20.04
C GLY A 159 6.19 19.53 -20.71
N LEU A 160 6.33 18.44 -19.95
CA LEU A 160 6.90 17.16 -20.41
C LEU A 160 5.89 16.00 -20.27
N CYS A 161 5.99 15.04 -21.20
CA CYS A 161 5.26 13.75 -21.22
C CYS A 161 6.20 12.58 -20.83
N LYS A 162 6.60 12.47 -19.55
CA LYS A 162 7.39 11.33 -19.03
C LYS A 162 6.51 10.26 -18.38
N GLU A 163 5.57 9.67 -19.11
CA GLU A 163 4.56 8.75 -18.53
C GLU A 163 4.52 7.37 -19.18
N ASN A 164 5.57 7.02 -19.92
CA ASN A 164 5.70 5.69 -20.52
C ASN A 164 5.90 4.59 -19.47
N TRP A 165 6.55 4.93 -18.34
CA TRP A 165 6.73 4.02 -17.22
C TRP A 165 6.78 4.79 -15.89
N ASP A 166 6.00 4.31 -14.92
CA ASP A 166 5.99 4.71 -13.52
C ASP A 166 6.00 3.42 -12.68
N GLY A 167 6.96 3.29 -11.76
CA GLY A 167 7.20 2.07 -10.98
C GLY A 167 6.10 1.70 -9.98
N ALA A 168 4.96 2.41 -10.01
CA ALA A 168 3.81 2.18 -9.13
C ALA A 168 4.20 2.26 -7.66
N ASP A 169 4.94 3.31 -7.31
CA ASP A 169 5.48 3.54 -5.97
C ASP A 169 4.39 3.52 -4.89
N HIS A 170 3.17 3.95 -5.24
CA HIS A 170 1.98 3.88 -4.39
C HIS A 170 1.54 2.44 -4.09
N ILE A 171 1.62 1.50 -5.03
CA ILE A 171 1.34 0.08 -4.74
C ILE A 171 2.37 -0.44 -3.74
N THR A 172 3.66 -0.15 -3.98
CA THR A 172 4.71 -0.51 -3.01
C THR A 172 4.49 0.15 -1.65
N LEU A 173 4.02 1.40 -1.61
CA LEU A 173 3.64 2.10 -0.37
C LEU A 173 2.52 1.37 0.36
N PHE A 174 1.40 1.08 -0.30
CA PHE A 174 0.26 0.41 0.32
C PHE A 174 0.61 -0.99 0.81
N VAL A 175 1.41 -1.75 0.06
CA VAL A 175 1.86 -3.09 0.47
C VAL A 175 2.78 -3.00 1.69
N VAL A 176 3.82 -2.17 1.65
CA VAL A 176 4.89 -2.19 2.67
C VAL A 176 4.55 -1.36 3.90
N HIS A 177 4.08 -0.11 3.73
CA HIS A 177 3.79 0.76 4.87
C HIS A 177 2.49 0.37 5.55
N HIS A 178 1.44 0.09 4.78
CA HIS A 178 0.09 -0.04 5.36
C HIS A 178 -0.33 -1.49 5.57
N LEU A 179 -0.41 -2.29 4.50
CA LEU A 179 -0.98 -3.63 4.54
C LEU A 179 -0.10 -4.61 5.32
N ALA A 180 1.21 -4.60 5.12
CA ALA A 180 2.13 -5.46 5.86
C ALA A 180 2.04 -5.18 7.36
N VAL A 181 2.17 -3.92 7.79
CA VAL A 181 2.09 -3.54 9.21
C VAL A 181 0.75 -3.93 9.82
N ALA A 182 -0.37 -3.66 9.12
CA ALA A 182 -1.70 -4.06 9.57
C ALA A 182 -1.83 -5.58 9.77
N VAL A 183 -1.36 -6.39 8.82
CA VAL A 183 -1.45 -7.85 8.89
C VAL A 183 -0.53 -8.40 9.98
N PHE A 184 0.69 -7.91 10.11
CA PHE A 184 1.62 -8.33 11.16
C PHE A 184 1.12 -7.95 12.55
N GLU A 185 0.56 -6.75 12.72
CA GLU A 185 0.03 -6.33 14.01
C GLU A 185 -1.23 -7.11 14.39
N ALA A 186 -2.17 -7.29 13.45
CA ALA A 186 -3.35 -8.11 13.69
C ALA A 186 -2.96 -9.54 14.09
N HIS A 187 -2.02 -10.15 13.37
CA HIS A 187 -1.51 -11.47 13.72
C HIS A 187 -0.84 -11.49 15.11
N ALA A 188 -0.02 -10.48 15.43
CA ALA A 188 0.64 -10.39 16.73
C ALA A 188 -0.35 -10.24 17.88
N VAL A 189 -1.45 -9.51 17.70
CA VAL A 189 -2.51 -9.37 18.71
C VAL A 189 -3.30 -10.68 18.84
N LEU A 190 -3.64 -11.35 17.74
CA LEU A 190 -4.41 -12.61 17.77
C LEU A 190 -3.66 -13.79 18.41
N VAL A 191 -2.33 -13.83 18.26
CA VAL A 191 -1.51 -14.92 18.80
C VAL A 191 -1.15 -14.71 20.28
N GLN A 192 -1.30 -13.49 20.81
CA GLN A 192 -1.09 -13.25 22.24
C GLN A 192 -2.12 -14.05 23.07
N ARG A 193 -1.61 -14.93 23.94
CA ARG A 193 -2.43 -15.75 24.84
C ARG A 193 -2.82 -14.99 26.11
N THR A 194 -3.41 -13.81 25.95
CA THR A 194 -3.90 -12.99 27.06
C THR A 194 -5.42 -12.87 27.02
N SER A 195 -6.03 -12.51 28.14
CA SER A 195 -7.46 -12.25 28.21
C SER A 195 -7.84 -11.10 27.26
N PRO A 196 -8.93 -11.21 26.48
CA PRO A 196 -9.34 -10.18 25.55
C PRO A 196 -9.52 -8.85 26.27
N SER A 197 -8.97 -7.78 25.70
CA SER A 197 -9.08 -6.42 26.23
C SER A 197 -9.60 -5.44 25.19
N VAL A 198 -10.16 -4.31 25.65
CA VAL A 198 -10.63 -3.23 24.77
C VAL A 198 -9.51 -2.69 23.89
N LEU A 199 -8.28 -2.60 24.42
CA LEU A 199 -7.12 -2.11 23.67
C LEU A 199 -6.72 -3.08 22.54
N GLN A 200 -6.79 -4.39 22.79
CA GLN A 200 -6.55 -5.39 21.75
C GLN A 200 -7.62 -5.36 20.67
N ALA A 201 -8.91 -5.26 21.06
CA ALA A 201 -10.00 -5.12 20.12
C ALA A 201 -9.85 -3.85 19.26
N ALA A 202 -9.45 -2.74 19.88
CA ALA A 202 -9.18 -1.49 19.17
C ALA A 202 -7.99 -1.62 18.21
N SER A 203 -6.88 -2.22 18.64
CA SER A 203 -5.71 -2.47 17.77
C SER A 203 -6.06 -3.37 16.57
N LEU A 204 -6.86 -4.41 16.79
CA LEU A 204 -7.37 -5.27 15.71
C LEU A 204 -8.29 -4.51 14.74
N ALA A 205 -9.23 -3.73 15.26
CA ALA A 205 -10.14 -2.94 14.44
C ALA A 205 -9.38 -1.91 13.59
N LEU A 206 -8.39 -1.24 14.18
CA LEU A 206 -7.54 -0.26 13.48
C LEU A 206 -6.63 -0.93 12.45
N SER A 207 -6.11 -2.12 12.74
CA SER A 207 -5.35 -2.92 11.79
C SER A 207 -6.23 -3.34 10.60
N ALA A 208 -7.43 -3.85 10.87
CA ALA A 208 -8.38 -4.23 9.83
C ALA A 208 -8.77 -3.03 8.96
N LEU A 209 -9.08 -1.89 9.57
CA LEU A 209 -9.40 -0.65 8.84
C LEU A 209 -8.25 -0.21 7.95
N THR A 210 -7.03 -0.16 8.50
CA THR A 210 -5.82 0.23 7.74
C THR A 210 -5.57 -0.74 6.59
N GLY A 211 -5.70 -2.05 6.82
CA GLY A 211 -5.56 -3.08 5.79
C GLY A 211 -6.60 -2.94 4.68
N CYS A 212 -7.87 -2.72 5.02
CA CYS A 212 -8.94 -2.49 4.05
C CYS A 212 -8.69 -1.23 3.21
N LEU A 213 -8.28 -0.13 3.84
CA LEU A 213 -7.94 1.11 3.12
C LEU A 213 -6.72 0.93 2.21
N ALA A 214 -5.72 0.14 2.63
CA ALA A 214 -4.57 -0.20 1.80
C ALA A 214 -4.97 -1.04 0.59
N CYS A 215 -5.81 -2.07 0.77
CA CYS A 215 -6.35 -2.88 -0.34
C CYS A 215 -7.17 -2.01 -1.30
N LEU A 216 -8.01 -1.11 -0.78
CA LEU A 216 -8.73 -0.15 -1.62
C LEU A 216 -7.77 0.75 -2.40
N GLY A 217 -6.72 1.25 -1.74
CA GLY A 217 -5.65 2.03 -2.38
C GLY A 217 -4.96 1.27 -3.49
N ILE A 218 -4.57 0.01 -3.28
CA ILE A 218 -3.98 -0.86 -4.31
C ILE A 218 -4.94 -1.04 -5.50
N ALA A 219 -6.22 -1.34 -5.22
CA ALA A 219 -7.22 -1.54 -6.25
C ALA A 219 -7.46 -0.27 -7.09
N GLN A 220 -7.58 0.90 -6.46
CA GLN A 220 -7.73 2.18 -7.14
C GLN A 220 -6.47 2.55 -7.94
N THR A 221 -5.29 2.32 -7.35
CA THR A 221 -3.99 2.56 -8.00
C THR A 221 -3.86 1.74 -9.27
N THR A 222 -4.21 0.46 -9.19
CA THR A 222 -4.21 -0.48 -10.33
C THR A 222 -5.29 -0.13 -11.36
N ALA A 223 -6.47 0.28 -10.92
CA ALA A 223 -7.59 0.58 -11.81
C ALA A 223 -7.35 1.81 -12.69
N PHE A 224 -6.65 2.83 -12.17
CA PHE A 224 -6.70 4.17 -12.76
C PHE A 224 -5.35 4.87 -12.95
N PHE A 225 -4.26 4.40 -12.35
CA PHE A 225 -3.02 5.16 -12.33
C PHE A 225 -1.83 4.42 -12.93
N HIS A 226 -1.91 3.11 -13.05
CA HIS A 226 -0.84 2.28 -13.59
C HIS A 226 -1.38 1.18 -14.48
N SER A 227 -0.61 0.84 -15.50
CA SER A 227 -0.81 -0.36 -16.30
C SER A 227 -0.66 -1.63 -15.46
N LEU A 228 -1.09 -2.77 -16.01
CA LEU A 228 -0.95 -4.07 -15.33
C LEU A 228 0.52 -4.39 -15.04
N SER A 229 1.44 -4.15 -15.98
CA SER A 229 2.87 -4.45 -15.81
C SER A 229 3.50 -3.59 -14.71
N GLU A 230 3.22 -2.29 -14.68
CA GLU A 230 3.64 -1.38 -13.61
C GLU A 230 3.09 -1.82 -12.26
N SER A 231 1.80 -2.21 -12.22
CA SER A 231 1.15 -2.68 -11.00
C SER A 231 1.76 -3.96 -10.45
N LEU A 232 2.05 -4.92 -11.33
CA LEU A 232 2.74 -6.16 -10.98
C LEU A 232 4.17 -5.91 -10.52
N PHE A 233 4.88 -4.97 -11.15
CA PHE A 233 6.22 -4.57 -10.73
C PHE A 233 6.21 -3.98 -9.30
N GLY A 234 5.34 -3.01 -9.03
CA GLY A 234 5.21 -2.40 -7.70
C GLY A 234 4.80 -3.42 -6.62
N LEU A 235 3.93 -4.37 -6.98
CA LEU A 235 3.51 -5.48 -6.11
C LEU A 235 4.67 -6.43 -5.79
N LEU A 236 5.41 -6.88 -6.80
CA LEU A 236 6.56 -7.78 -6.62
C LEU A 236 7.66 -7.12 -5.79
N LEU A 237 7.93 -5.83 -6.04
CA LEU A 237 8.91 -5.07 -5.27
C LEU A 237 8.49 -4.94 -3.80
N GLY A 238 7.22 -4.60 -3.56
CA GLY A 238 6.66 -4.49 -2.21
C GLY A 238 6.71 -5.82 -1.45
N LEU A 239 6.17 -6.90 -2.03
CA LEU A 239 6.16 -8.23 -1.43
C LEU A 239 7.58 -8.77 -1.23
N GLY A 240 8.45 -8.64 -2.24
CA GLY A 240 9.85 -9.02 -2.16
C GLY A 240 10.58 -8.29 -1.03
N GLY A 241 10.35 -6.98 -0.89
CA GLY A 241 10.89 -6.18 0.19
C GLY A 241 10.46 -6.67 1.57
N VAL A 242 9.16 -6.97 1.76
CA VAL A 242 8.63 -7.51 3.02
C VAL A 242 9.20 -8.90 3.33
N LEU A 243 9.33 -9.78 2.33
CA LEU A 243 9.90 -11.12 2.50
C LEU A 243 11.38 -11.09 2.89
N VAL A 244 12.16 -10.21 2.25
CA VAL A 244 13.57 -10.00 2.60
C VAL A 244 13.67 -9.47 4.02
N TRP A 245 12.84 -8.50 4.38
CA TRP A 245 12.76 -7.95 5.73
C TRP A 245 12.45 -9.03 6.78
N GLU A 246 11.40 -9.82 6.56
CA GLU A 246 10.98 -10.91 7.45
C GLU A 246 12.15 -11.90 7.68
N LYS A 247 12.84 -12.30 6.61
CA LYS A 247 13.97 -13.24 6.70
C LYS A 247 15.19 -12.65 7.38
N LEU A 248 15.53 -11.38 7.13
CA LEU A 248 16.75 -10.77 7.66
C LEU A 248 16.61 -10.36 9.12
N VAL A 249 15.42 -9.88 9.52
CA VAL A 249 15.25 -9.24 10.83
C VAL A 249 14.52 -10.13 11.83
N ILE A 250 13.45 -10.83 11.42
CA ILE A 250 12.66 -11.64 12.35
C ILE A 250 13.38 -12.97 12.68
N ARG A 251 14.01 -13.63 11.69
CA ARG A 251 14.73 -14.89 11.96
C ARG A 251 15.98 -14.70 12.81
N ARG A 252 16.66 -13.55 12.75
CA ARG A 252 17.85 -13.29 13.59
C ARG A 252 17.51 -13.16 15.07
N GLN A 253 16.31 -12.67 15.40
CA GLN A 253 15.87 -12.51 16.79
C GLN A 253 15.39 -13.80 17.45
N GLN A 254 14.94 -14.78 16.66
CA GLN A 254 14.65 -16.13 17.16
C GLN A 254 15.93 -16.94 17.47
N LEU A 255 17.10 -16.49 17.01
CA LEU A 255 18.39 -17.16 17.21
C LEU A 255 19.23 -16.57 18.35
N THR A 256 18.81 -15.46 18.96
CA THR A 256 19.35 -14.98 20.23
C THR A 256 18.43 -15.44 21.35
N PRO A 257 18.68 -16.60 21.98
CA PRO A 257 18.03 -16.90 23.24
C PRO A 257 18.40 -15.77 24.21
N THR A 258 17.37 -15.17 24.83
CA THR A 258 17.54 -14.30 25.99
C THR A 258 18.39 -15.07 27.00
N ALA A 259 19.61 -14.59 27.21
CA ALA A 259 20.50 -15.00 28.30
C ALA A 259 19.96 -14.47 29.64
#